data_AF-A0A359AYC1-F1
#
_entry.id   AF-A0A359AYC1-F1
#
_cell.length_a   1.000
_cell.length_b   1.000
_cell.length_c   1.000
_cell.angle_alpha   90.00
_cell.angle_beta   90.00
_cell.angle_gamma   90.00
#
_symmetry.space_group_name_H-M   'P 1'
#
loop_
_entity.id
_entity.type
_entity.pdbx_description
1 polymer ?
#
loop_
_entity_poly.entity_id
_entity_poly.type
_entity_poly.pdbx_seq_one_letter_code
_entity_poly.pdbx_strand_id
1 'polypeptide(L)'
;MKKLIWIIPFLMMACNAGRKPAPDAVVAQEITAGNFTRAAFILDSLMSDESLSDDKKGAYAFTKDSLHRVALDFNRSRDEIVSWIKERHGFTPTEEQLAGWENSLALEYRLIDGEKRYFRNAAPNLFRVDAQARALSKAPVSTDVSGTTAVLDKHLSQMGKPEQNGRRLLPPQTMRVKYTLTVDSGAVEEGETVRAWLPYPRRDVPRQSDVVFIGTSHPGYILSDDQTAHTSIYMEQKARQGQPVAFWAEYEFTSRGEWFDLSRIEALPYDT
;
A
#
# COMPACT_ATOMS: atom_id res chain seq x y z
N MET A 1 33.73 -70.48 32.74
CA MET A 1 33.71 -69.69 31.49
C MET A 1 32.33 -69.08 31.34
N LYS A 2 32.20 -67.76 31.52
CA LYS A 2 30.92 -67.03 31.56
C LYS A 2 30.46 -66.75 30.12
N LYS A 3 29.24 -67.14 29.75
CA LYS A 3 28.60 -66.76 28.47
C LYS A 3 27.99 -65.38 28.62
N LEU A 4 28.51 -64.41 27.87
CA LEU A 4 28.01 -63.03 27.81
C LEU A 4 26.92 -62.97 26.73
N ILE A 5 25.68 -62.70 27.14
CA ILE A 5 24.54 -62.50 26.24
C ILE A 5 24.56 -61.03 25.82
N TRP A 6 24.76 -60.76 24.53
CA TRP A 6 24.57 -59.43 23.95
C TRP A 6 23.11 -59.26 23.54
N ILE A 7 22.40 -58.35 24.22
CA ILE A 7 21.08 -57.87 23.80
C ILE A 7 21.32 -56.65 22.92
N ILE A 8 21.01 -56.76 21.62
CA ILE A 8 20.98 -55.65 20.69
C ILE A 8 19.64 -54.91 20.89
N PRO A 9 19.63 -53.62 21.26
CA PRO A 9 18.39 -52.88 21.34
C PRO A 9 17.92 -52.53 19.91
N PHE A 10 16.77 -53.07 19.52
CA PHE A 10 16.07 -52.72 18.30
C PHE A 10 15.51 -51.30 18.45
N LEU A 11 16.20 -50.32 17.87
CA LEU A 11 15.74 -48.93 17.81
C LEU A 11 14.55 -48.87 16.85
N MET A 12 13.33 -48.82 17.40
CA MET A 12 12.11 -48.59 16.62
C MET A 12 12.15 -47.18 16.04
N MET A 13 12.59 -47.07 14.79
CA MET A 13 12.47 -45.87 13.98
C MET A 13 10.99 -45.73 13.60
N ALA A 14 10.24 -44.93 14.37
CA ALA A 14 8.87 -44.61 14.04
C ALA A 14 8.86 -43.70 12.79
N CYS A 15 8.60 -44.29 11.64
CA CYS A 15 8.31 -43.56 10.40
C CYS A 15 7.04 -42.72 10.60
N ASN A 16 7.18 -41.40 10.69
CA ASN A 16 6.06 -40.46 10.69
C ASN A 16 5.57 -40.26 9.24
N ALA A 17 5.03 -41.32 8.64
CA ALA A 17 4.41 -41.29 7.33
C ALA A 17 2.89 -41.10 7.48
N GLY A 18 2.35 -39.99 6.97
CA GLY A 18 0.92 -39.90 6.64
C GLY A 18 0.06 -38.83 7.32
N ARG A 19 0.61 -37.79 7.97
CA ARG A 19 -0.23 -36.62 8.34
C ARG A 19 -0.40 -35.70 7.12
N LYS A 20 -1.64 -35.53 6.66
CA LYS A 20 -1.97 -34.50 5.67
C LYS A 20 -1.55 -33.13 6.24
N PRO A 21 -0.90 -32.27 5.45
CA PRO A 21 -0.54 -30.93 5.91
C PRO A 21 -1.79 -30.18 6.35
N ALA A 22 -1.65 -29.36 7.40
CA ALA A 22 -2.73 -28.49 7.84
C ALA A 22 -3.18 -27.56 6.69
N PRO A 23 -4.46 -27.20 6.60
CA PRO A 23 -4.96 -26.35 5.52
C PRO A 23 -4.17 -25.06 5.32
N ASP A 24 -3.80 -24.38 6.41
CA ASP A 24 -2.98 -23.16 6.39
C ASP A 24 -1.61 -23.38 5.72
N ALA A 25 -0.99 -24.55 5.95
CA ALA A 25 0.29 -24.89 5.35
C ALA A 25 0.17 -25.15 3.84
N VAL A 26 -0.96 -25.73 3.39
CA VAL A 26 -1.24 -25.92 1.96
C VAL A 26 -1.41 -24.57 1.28
N VAL A 27 -2.20 -23.67 1.86
CA VAL A 27 -2.37 -22.30 1.32
C VAL A 27 -1.02 -21.59 1.24
N ALA A 28 -0.23 -21.60 2.31
CA ALA A 28 1.08 -20.96 2.33
C ALA A 28 2.05 -21.52 1.27
N GLN A 29 2.00 -22.83 1.03
CA GLN A 29 2.78 -23.49 -0.01
C GLN A 29 2.38 -22.99 -1.41
N GLU A 30 1.08 -22.94 -1.71
CA GLU A 30 0.57 -22.44 -3.00
C GLU A 30 0.95 -20.97 -3.22
N ILE A 31 0.86 -20.14 -2.18
CA ILE A 31 1.26 -18.72 -2.24
C ILE A 31 2.76 -18.58 -2.51
N THR A 32 3.59 -19.36 -1.83
CA THR A 32 5.05 -19.36 -2.02
C THR A 32 5.44 -19.84 -3.42
N ALA A 33 4.70 -20.81 -3.97
CA ALA A 33 4.87 -21.28 -5.34
C ALA A 33 4.33 -20.29 -6.40
N GLY A 34 3.60 -19.24 -5.98
CA GLY A 34 2.99 -18.27 -6.88
C GLY A 34 1.63 -18.70 -7.45
N ASN A 35 1.06 -19.81 -7.01
CA ASN A 35 -0.22 -20.35 -7.51
C ASN A 35 -1.42 -19.62 -6.88
N PHE A 36 -1.56 -18.33 -7.17
CA PHE A 36 -2.55 -17.45 -6.54
C PHE A 36 -3.98 -17.90 -6.80
N THR A 37 -4.28 -18.35 -8.03
CA THR A 37 -5.63 -18.85 -8.37
C THR A 37 -5.96 -20.09 -7.54
N ARG A 38 -4.99 -20.99 -7.38
CA ARG A 38 -5.17 -22.21 -6.57
C ARG A 38 -5.32 -21.89 -5.09
N ALA A 39 -4.48 -21.00 -4.56
CA ALA A 39 -4.55 -20.56 -3.17
C ALA A 39 -5.89 -19.89 -2.85
N ALA A 40 -6.37 -19.00 -3.74
CA ALA A 40 -7.68 -18.35 -3.59
C ALA A 40 -8.83 -19.36 -3.60
N PHE A 41 -8.79 -20.37 -4.48
CA PHE A 41 -9.78 -21.44 -4.50
C PHE A 41 -9.80 -22.25 -3.20
N ILE A 42 -8.63 -22.59 -2.65
CA ILE A 42 -8.55 -23.30 -1.37
C ILE A 42 -9.12 -22.44 -0.24
N LEU A 43 -8.78 -21.14 -0.20
CA LEU A 43 -9.33 -20.21 0.78
C LEU A 43 -10.85 -20.13 0.72
N ASP A 44 -11.44 -20.06 -0.48
CA ASP A 44 -12.90 -20.08 -0.64
C ASP A 44 -13.53 -21.37 -0.12
N SER A 45 -12.89 -22.52 -0.39
CA SER A 45 -13.35 -23.81 0.13
C SER A 45 -13.21 -23.93 1.65
N LEU A 46 -12.26 -23.23 2.28
CA LEU A 46 -12.11 -23.24 3.74
C LEU A 46 -13.11 -22.30 4.42
N MET A 47 -13.42 -21.16 3.79
CA MET A 47 -14.39 -20.20 4.31
C MET A 47 -15.84 -20.69 4.24
N SER A 48 -16.15 -21.70 3.43
CA SER A 48 -17.49 -22.32 3.37
C SER A 48 -17.78 -23.27 4.54
N ASP A 49 -16.79 -23.56 5.38
CA ASP A 49 -16.98 -24.33 6.61
C ASP A 49 -17.70 -23.47 7.66
N GLU A 50 -18.94 -23.85 7.99
CA GLU A 50 -19.76 -23.17 8.99
C GLU A 50 -19.19 -23.25 10.41
N SER A 51 -18.33 -24.25 10.70
CA SER A 51 -17.69 -24.41 12.01
C SER A 51 -16.51 -23.47 12.24
N LEU A 52 -16.05 -22.76 11.21
CA LEU A 52 -14.93 -21.84 11.29
C LEU A 52 -15.34 -20.54 12.01
N SER A 53 -14.51 -20.08 12.95
CA SER A 53 -14.73 -18.82 13.66
C SER A 53 -14.68 -17.61 12.72
N ASP A 54 -15.39 -16.54 13.08
CA ASP A 54 -15.41 -15.30 12.30
C ASP A 54 -14.02 -14.69 12.13
N ASP A 55 -13.17 -14.74 13.18
CA ASP A 55 -11.78 -14.29 13.09
C ASP A 55 -10.97 -15.06 12.04
N LYS A 56 -11.16 -16.38 11.97
CA LYS A 56 -10.48 -17.22 10.98
C LYS A 56 -11.01 -16.99 9.57
N LYS A 57 -12.33 -16.84 9.40
CA LYS A 57 -12.95 -16.42 8.13
C LYS A 57 -12.39 -15.07 7.66
N GLY A 58 -12.30 -14.10 8.58
CA GLY A 58 -11.71 -12.79 8.31
C GLY A 58 -10.24 -12.86 7.87
N ALA A 59 -9.42 -13.67 8.54
CA ALA A 59 -8.03 -13.88 8.16
C ALA A 59 -7.88 -14.51 6.76
N TYR A 60 -8.74 -15.48 6.40
CA TYR A 60 -8.75 -16.07 5.07
C TYR A 60 -9.21 -15.08 4.00
N ALA A 61 -10.27 -14.30 4.27
CA ALA A 61 -10.73 -13.26 3.38
C ALA A 61 -9.65 -12.20 3.13
N PHE A 62 -8.95 -11.76 4.18
CA PHE A 62 -7.82 -10.84 4.08
C PHE A 62 -6.66 -11.42 3.25
N THR A 63 -6.34 -12.71 3.46
CA THR A 63 -5.30 -13.40 2.69
C THR A 63 -5.67 -13.45 1.21
N LYS A 64 -6.92 -13.81 0.88
CA LYS A 64 -7.43 -13.84 -0.49
C LYS A 64 -7.38 -12.45 -1.15
N ASP A 65 -7.82 -11.41 -0.45
CA ASP A 65 -7.74 -10.02 -0.92
C ASP A 65 -6.29 -9.58 -1.17
N SER A 66 -5.37 -9.98 -0.28
CA SER A 66 -3.94 -9.70 -0.45
C SER A 66 -3.37 -10.32 -1.73
N LEU A 67 -3.75 -11.56 -2.07
CA LEU A 67 -3.34 -12.20 -3.34
C LEU A 67 -3.83 -11.41 -4.55
N HIS A 68 -5.09 -10.96 -4.51
CA HIS A 68 -5.67 -10.16 -5.57
C HIS A 68 -4.93 -8.83 -5.76
N ARG A 69 -4.65 -8.11 -4.67
CA ARG A 69 -3.91 -6.83 -4.71
C ARG A 69 -2.49 -7.00 -5.25
N VAL A 70 -1.78 -8.05 -4.82
CA VAL A 70 -0.46 -8.35 -5.36
C VAL A 70 -0.55 -8.63 -6.87
N ALA A 71 -1.56 -9.35 -7.34
CA ALA A 71 -1.75 -9.57 -8.79
C ALA A 71 -2.07 -8.27 -9.56
N LEU A 72 -2.78 -7.31 -8.96
CA LEU A 72 -3.01 -6.00 -9.55
C LEU A 72 -1.74 -5.15 -9.62
N ASP A 73 -0.85 -5.26 -8.64
CA ASP A 73 0.43 -4.56 -8.60
C ASP A 73 1.46 -5.18 -9.55
N PHE A 74 1.46 -6.51 -9.72
CA PHE A 74 2.33 -7.25 -10.63
C PHE A 74 1.58 -7.63 -11.90
N ASN A 75 1.34 -6.62 -12.74
CA ASN A 75 0.47 -6.71 -13.91
C ASN A 75 1.19 -6.46 -15.25
N ARG A 76 2.53 -6.35 -15.25
CA ARG A 76 3.31 -6.12 -16.47
C ARG A 76 3.93 -7.39 -16.98
N SER A 77 3.83 -7.59 -18.29
CA SER A 77 4.57 -8.60 -19.02
C SER A 77 6.01 -8.16 -19.29
N ARG A 78 6.87 -9.13 -19.63
CA ARG A 78 8.24 -8.88 -20.08
C ARG A 78 8.28 -7.95 -21.30
N ASP A 79 7.39 -8.17 -22.25
CA ASP A 79 7.36 -7.40 -23.49
C ASP A 79 6.97 -5.93 -23.24
N GLU A 80 6.09 -5.67 -22.29
CA GLU A 80 5.78 -4.30 -21.84
C GLU A 80 6.99 -3.61 -21.20
N ILE A 81 7.76 -4.34 -20.37
CA ILE A 81 9.00 -3.80 -19.78
C ILE A 81 10.01 -3.44 -20.86
N VAL A 82 10.29 -4.37 -21.78
CA VAL A 82 11.24 -4.16 -22.88
C VAL A 82 10.79 -3.00 -23.78
N SER A 83 9.50 -2.96 -24.13
CA SER A 83 8.94 -1.91 -24.98
C SER A 83 9.04 -0.55 -24.31
N TRP A 84 8.70 -0.46 -23.01
CA TRP A 84 8.83 0.78 -22.25
C TRP A 84 10.28 1.28 -22.22
N ILE A 85 11.25 0.40 -21.97
CA ILE A 85 12.68 0.76 -21.96
C ILE A 85 13.11 1.26 -23.34
N LYS A 86 12.71 0.57 -24.40
CA LYS A 86 13.03 0.95 -25.77
C LYS A 86 12.46 2.32 -26.13
N GLU A 87 11.20 2.56 -25.81
CA GLU A 87 10.50 3.81 -26.11
C GLU A 87 11.04 4.99 -25.31
N ARG A 88 11.32 4.80 -24.01
CA ARG A 88 11.68 5.88 -23.09
C ARG A 88 13.18 6.14 -23.00
N HIS A 89 14.00 5.10 -23.22
CA HIS A 89 15.45 5.15 -23.02
C HIS A 89 16.27 4.78 -24.27
N GLY A 90 15.62 4.43 -25.39
CA GLY A 90 16.28 4.36 -26.70
C GLY A 90 17.23 3.18 -26.90
N PHE A 91 17.09 2.11 -26.11
CA PHE A 91 17.83 0.86 -26.30
C PHE A 91 16.95 -0.35 -25.98
N THR A 92 17.29 -1.50 -26.56
CA THR A 92 16.66 -2.77 -26.22
C THR A 92 17.57 -3.51 -25.24
N PRO A 93 17.11 -3.86 -24.03
CA PRO A 93 17.91 -4.62 -23.08
C PRO A 93 18.18 -6.05 -23.58
N THR A 94 19.35 -6.61 -23.26
CA THR A 94 19.66 -8.02 -23.52
C THR A 94 19.06 -8.92 -22.43
N GLU A 95 19.02 -10.23 -22.67
CA GLU A 95 18.56 -11.19 -21.66
C GLU A 95 19.43 -11.15 -20.39
N GLU A 96 20.74 -11.02 -20.57
CA GLU A 96 21.68 -10.94 -19.45
C GLU A 96 21.48 -9.67 -18.62
N GLN A 97 21.12 -8.56 -19.26
CA GLN A 97 20.80 -7.32 -18.57
C GLN A 97 19.51 -7.45 -17.75
N LEU A 98 18.45 -8.00 -18.36
CA LEU A 98 17.18 -8.25 -17.66
C LEU A 98 17.39 -9.20 -16.47
N ALA A 99 18.08 -10.33 -16.68
CA ALA A 99 18.39 -11.27 -15.61
C ALA A 99 19.26 -10.65 -14.52
N GLY A 100 20.23 -9.80 -14.89
CA GLY A 100 21.07 -9.07 -13.94
C GLY A 100 20.25 -8.14 -13.04
N TRP A 101 19.32 -7.37 -13.63
CA TRP A 101 18.44 -6.47 -12.88
C TRP A 101 17.40 -7.21 -12.04
N GLU A 102 16.91 -8.35 -12.51
CA GLU A 102 16.03 -9.23 -11.73
C GLU A 102 16.76 -9.79 -10.50
N ASN A 103 17.98 -10.30 -10.68
CA ASN A 103 18.78 -10.88 -9.60
C ASN A 103 19.25 -9.85 -8.57
N SER A 104 19.46 -8.60 -8.98
CA SER A 104 19.79 -7.50 -8.06
C SER A 104 18.57 -6.89 -7.37
N LEU A 105 17.36 -7.35 -7.71
CA LEU A 105 16.08 -6.78 -7.28
C LEU A 105 15.81 -5.35 -7.79
N ALA A 106 16.63 -4.84 -8.73
CA ALA A 106 16.39 -3.55 -9.36
C ALA A 106 15.22 -3.59 -10.36
N LEU A 107 14.93 -4.77 -10.93
CA LEU A 107 13.77 -5.04 -11.76
C LEU A 107 12.85 -6.05 -11.06
N GLU A 108 11.90 -5.53 -10.29
CA GLU A 108 11.01 -6.32 -9.44
C GLU A 108 9.99 -7.14 -10.25
N TYR A 109 9.90 -8.44 -9.94
CA TYR A 109 8.93 -9.36 -10.53
C TYR A 109 8.42 -10.38 -9.50
N ARG A 110 7.34 -11.07 -9.86
CA ARG A 110 6.81 -12.26 -9.18
C ARG A 110 6.41 -13.32 -10.19
N LEU A 111 6.43 -14.58 -9.75
CA LEU A 111 5.73 -15.66 -10.45
C LEU A 111 4.29 -15.69 -9.93
N ILE A 112 3.32 -15.54 -10.83
CA ILE A 112 1.89 -15.62 -10.54
C ILE A 112 1.27 -16.60 -11.53
N ASP A 113 0.73 -17.69 -11.01
CA ASP A 113 0.11 -18.79 -11.76
C ASP A 113 1.00 -19.29 -12.92
N GLY A 114 2.31 -19.42 -12.64
CA GLY A 114 3.31 -19.89 -13.62
C GLY A 114 3.84 -18.82 -14.56
N GLU A 115 3.31 -17.59 -14.53
CA GLU A 115 3.75 -16.49 -15.37
C GLU A 115 4.67 -15.53 -14.60
N LYS A 116 5.78 -15.13 -15.24
CA LYS A 116 6.61 -14.04 -14.74
C LYS A 116 5.92 -12.69 -15.02
N ARG A 117 5.52 -12.00 -13.96
CA ARG A 117 4.90 -10.67 -14.03
C ARG A 117 5.71 -9.65 -13.26
N TYR A 118 5.92 -8.49 -13.86
CA TYR A 118 6.69 -7.40 -13.26
C TYR A 118 5.78 -6.43 -12.52
N PHE A 119 6.33 -5.79 -11.50
CA PHE A 119 5.64 -4.72 -10.79
C PHE A 119 5.28 -3.60 -11.77
N ARG A 120 4.11 -2.97 -11.60
CA ARG A 120 3.58 -1.93 -12.49
C ARG A 120 4.55 -0.78 -12.76
N ASN A 121 5.47 -0.50 -11.82
CA ASN A 121 6.50 0.53 -11.91
C ASN A 121 7.93 -0.02 -12.02
N ALA A 122 8.12 -1.32 -12.30
CA ALA A 122 9.44 -1.94 -12.34
C ALA A 122 10.39 -1.23 -13.32
N ALA A 123 9.96 -0.97 -14.57
CA ALA A 123 10.81 -0.31 -15.56
C ALA A 123 11.16 1.15 -15.17
N PRO A 124 10.22 2.03 -14.78
CA PRO A 124 10.58 3.35 -14.24
C PRO A 124 11.51 3.30 -13.03
N ASN A 125 11.28 2.36 -12.10
CA ASN A 125 12.07 2.24 -10.87
C ASN A 125 13.50 1.78 -11.15
N LEU A 126 13.69 0.88 -12.12
CA LEU A 126 15.01 0.43 -12.56
C LEU A 126 15.96 1.62 -12.82
N PHE A 127 15.52 2.65 -13.56
CA PHE A 127 16.36 3.82 -13.84
C PHE A 127 16.52 4.77 -12.64
N ARG A 128 15.70 4.65 -11.58
CA ARG A 128 15.89 5.39 -10.32
C ARG A 128 16.95 4.74 -9.46
N VAL A 129 17.00 3.42 -9.40
CA VAL A 129 17.83 2.69 -8.43
C VAL A 129 19.12 2.13 -9.03
N ASP A 130 19.14 1.78 -10.32
CA ASP A 130 20.29 1.13 -10.96
C ASP A 130 21.12 2.10 -11.81
N ALA A 131 22.42 2.21 -11.50
CA ALA A 131 23.32 3.10 -12.20
C ALA A 131 23.71 2.61 -13.60
N GLN A 132 23.76 1.29 -13.83
CA GLN A 132 24.10 0.72 -15.13
C GLN A 132 22.96 0.95 -16.13
N ALA A 133 21.71 0.76 -15.70
CA ALA A 133 20.52 1.08 -16.50
C ALA A 133 20.53 2.55 -16.92
N ARG A 134 20.81 3.48 -15.99
CA ARG A 134 20.96 4.91 -16.33
C ARG A 134 22.08 5.16 -17.34
N ALA A 135 23.23 4.51 -17.20
CA ALA A 135 24.36 4.69 -18.12
C ALA A 135 24.05 4.19 -19.55
N LEU A 136 23.16 3.22 -19.70
CA LEU A 136 22.70 2.70 -21.00
C LEU A 136 21.62 3.56 -21.67
N SER A 137 20.98 4.44 -20.90
CA SER A 137 19.92 5.31 -21.40
C SER A 137 20.45 6.30 -22.43
N LYS A 138 19.77 6.36 -23.58
CA LYS A 138 19.95 7.39 -24.62
C LYS A 138 18.93 8.52 -24.51
N ALA A 139 18.04 8.47 -23.51
CA ALA A 139 17.15 9.58 -23.22
C ALA A 139 17.99 10.82 -22.89
N PRO A 140 17.61 12.01 -23.38
CA PRO A 140 18.27 13.24 -22.94
C PRO A 140 18.16 13.34 -21.43
N VAL A 141 19.27 13.69 -20.77
CA VAL A 141 19.26 14.03 -19.35
C VAL A 141 18.32 15.22 -19.21
N SER A 142 17.22 15.05 -18.48
CA SER A 142 16.35 16.17 -18.15
C SER A 142 17.16 17.13 -17.28
N THR A 143 17.64 18.21 -17.88
CA THR A 143 18.30 19.33 -17.20
C THR A 143 17.29 20.33 -16.64
N ASP A 144 16.00 20.11 -16.90
CA ASP A 144 14.95 20.88 -16.29
C ASP A 144 14.92 20.52 -14.82
N VAL A 145 15.46 21.44 -14.00
CA VAL A 145 15.05 21.57 -12.60
C VAL A 145 13.53 21.56 -12.65
N SER A 146 12.94 20.40 -12.31
CA SER A 146 11.50 20.23 -12.40
C SER A 146 10.86 21.41 -11.68
N GLY A 147 9.74 21.95 -12.17
CA GLY A 147 9.07 23.07 -11.47
C GLY A 147 8.89 22.79 -9.98
N THR A 148 8.74 21.51 -9.62
CA THR A 148 8.78 20.98 -8.25
C THR A 148 10.07 21.31 -7.50
N THR A 149 11.26 21.07 -8.07
CA THR A 149 12.55 21.36 -7.43
C THR A 149 12.70 22.86 -7.14
N ALA A 150 12.34 23.74 -8.08
CA ALA A 150 12.41 25.18 -7.86
C ALA A 150 11.44 25.66 -6.74
N VAL A 151 10.23 25.08 -6.70
CA VAL A 151 9.26 25.34 -5.61
C VAL A 151 9.80 24.84 -4.27
N LEU A 152 10.38 23.64 -4.24
CA LEU A 152 10.98 23.05 -3.04
C LEU A 152 12.14 23.89 -2.52
N ASP A 153 13.08 24.28 -3.37
CA ASP A 153 14.23 25.12 -2.98
C ASP A 153 13.78 26.46 -2.40
N LYS A 154 12.78 27.09 -3.02
CA LYS A 154 12.16 28.30 -2.50
C LYS A 154 11.56 28.07 -1.11
N HIS A 155 10.77 27.01 -0.91
CA HIS A 155 10.19 26.70 0.39
C HIS A 155 11.23 26.35 1.46
N LEU A 156 12.27 25.60 1.09
CA LEU A 156 13.36 25.24 1.99
C LEU A 156 14.18 26.48 2.40
N SER A 157 14.37 27.46 1.52
CA SER A 157 15.02 28.73 1.86
C SER A 157 14.25 29.56 2.90
N GLN A 158 12.95 29.30 3.05
CA GLN A 158 12.07 29.99 3.99
C GLN A 158 11.97 29.28 5.35
N MET A 159 12.72 28.19 5.58
CA MET A 159 12.69 27.46 6.83
C MET A 159 13.09 28.35 8.02
N GLY A 160 12.32 28.23 9.11
CA GLY A 160 12.66 28.86 10.38
C GLY A 160 13.92 28.29 11.05
N LYS A 161 14.24 28.83 12.22
CA LYS A 161 15.31 28.28 13.09
C LYS A 161 14.92 26.87 13.57
N PRO A 162 15.91 25.97 13.80
CA PRO A 162 15.65 24.64 14.35
C PRO A 162 14.99 24.70 15.73
N GLU A 163 13.98 23.86 15.91
CA GLU A 163 13.35 23.51 17.19
C GLU A 163 14.05 22.28 17.80
N GLN A 164 13.47 21.68 18.86
CA GLN A 164 13.99 20.45 19.45
C GLN A 164 14.08 19.30 18.42
N ASN A 165 15.09 18.45 18.58
CA ASN A 165 15.36 17.27 17.73
C ASN A 165 15.56 17.57 16.24
N GLY A 166 15.99 18.80 15.90
CA GLY A 166 16.27 19.17 14.50
C GLY A 166 15.02 19.40 13.65
N ARG A 167 13.83 19.38 14.24
CA ARG A 167 12.57 19.73 13.58
C ARG A 167 12.55 21.21 13.23
N ARG A 168 12.01 21.54 12.05
CA ARG A 168 11.78 22.91 11.58
C ARG A 168 10.39 23.01 10.98
N LEU A 169 9.65 24.03 11.37
CA LEU A 169 8.40 24.40 10.71
C LEU A 169 8.68 25.41 9.60
N LEU A 170 8.09 25.18 8.44
CA LEU A 170 8.02 26.16 7.36
C LEU A 170 6.95 27.22 7.69
N PRO A 171 6.97 28.38 7.00
CA PRO A 171 5.98 29.42 7.23
C PRO A 171 4.54 28.90 7.09
N PRO A 172 3.60 29.37 7.93
CA PRO A 172 2.21 28.95 7.87
C PRO A 172 1.56 29.34 6.55
N GLN A 173 0.68 28.46 6.05
CA GLN A 173 -0.18 28.68 4.90
C GLN A 173 -1.61 28.36 5.30
N THR A 174 -2.50 29.35 5.24
CA THR A 174 -3.92 29.13 5.47
C THR A 174 -4.56 28.59 4.20
N MET A 175 -5.27 27.47 4.34
CA MET A 175 -5.91 26.76 3.25
C MET A 175 -7.40 26.67 3.53
N ARG A 176 -8.21 27.04 2.54
CA ARG A 176 -9.65 26.80 2.52
C ARG A 176 -9.94 25.62 1.61
N VAL A 177 -10.61 24.62 2.15
CA VAL A 177 -10.93 23.38 1.44
C VAL A 177 -12.44 23.23 1.36
N LYS A 178 -12.93 23.00 0.15
CA LYS A 178 -14.28 22.52 -0.11
C LYS A 178 -14.19 21.13 -0.72
N TYR A 179 -14.55 20.13 0.08
CA TYR A 179 -14.55 18.73 -0.34
C TYR A 179 -15.98 18.33 -0.73
N THR A 180 -16.14 17.71 -1.89
CA THR A 180 -17.44 17.22 -2.38
C THR A 180 -17.32 15.74 -2.71
N LEU A 181 -18.30 14.96 -2.26
CA LEU A 181 -18.48 13.55 -2.60
C LEU A 181 -19.84 13.40 -3.26
N THR A 182 -19.87 12.78 -4.43
CA THR A 182 -21.11 12.48 -5.16
C THR A 182 -21.20 10.98 -5.37
N VAL A 183 -22.32 10.39 -4.95
CA VAL A 183 -22.73 9.03 -5.28
C VAL A 183 -23.63 9.13 -6.51
N ASP A 184 -23.27 8.38 -7.55
CA ASP A 184 -23.98 8.41 -8.83
C ASP A 184 -25.45 8.02 -8.69
N SER A 185 -26.27 8.58 -9.58
CA SER A 185 -27.70 8.26 -9.65
C SER A 185 -27.90 6.77 -9.93
N GLY A 186 -28.77 6.12 -9.15
CA GLY A 186 -29.07 4.69 -9.29
C GLY A 186 -28.04 3.75 -8.67
N ALA A 187 -26.98 4.25 -8.04
CA ALA A 187 -26.01 3.41 -7.32
C ALA A 187 -26.53 2.88 -5.97
N VAL A 188 -27.61 3.47 -5.45
CA VAL A 188 -28.26 3.11 -4.18
C VAL A 188 -29.78 3.09 -4.42
N GLU A 189 -30.47 2.13 -3.80
CA GLU A 189 -31.92 1.98 -3.96
C GLU A 189 -32.69 3.16 -3.36
N GLU A 190 -33.87 3.46 -3.90
CA GLU A 190 -34.70 4.57 -3.42
C GLU A 190 -35.10 4.36 -1.95
N GLY A 191 -34.98 5.41 -1.14
CA GLY A 191 -35.39 5.41 0.27
C GLY A 191 -34.32 4.90 1.23
N GLU A 192 -33.28 4.24 0.74
CA GLU A 192 -32.11 3.86 1.54
C GLU A 192 -31.34 5.10 2.01
N THR A 193 -30.65 4.96 3.15
CA THR A 193 -29.86 6.05 3.73
C THR A 193 -28.39 5.89 3.37
N VAL A 194 -27.88 6.84 2.60
CA VAL A 194 -26.44 6.95 2.33
C VAL A 194 -25.80 7.70 3.49
N ARG A 195 -24.74 7.11 4.03
CA ARG A 195 -23.94 7.65 5.13
C ARG A 195 -22.54 7.99 4.63
N ALA A 196 -22.10 9.21 4.87
CA ALA A 196 -20.80 9.68 4.41
C ALA A 196 -19.95 10.19 5.58
N TRP A 197 -18.68 9.79 5.59
CA TRP A 197 -17.64 10.34 6.44
C TRP A 197 -16.65 11.09 5.56
N LEU A 198 -16.72 12.42 5.56
CA LEU A 198 -15.78 13.26 4.81
C LEU A 198 -14.57 13.61 5.68
N PRO A 199 -13.36 13.73 5.11
CA PRO A 199 -12.17 14.13 5.87
C PRO A 199 -12.39 15.47 6.58
N TYR A 200 -11.86 15.58 7.80
CA TYR A 200 -11.80 16.83 8.54
C TYR A 200 -10.39 17.01 9.13
N PRO A 201 -9.87 18.24 9.26
CA PRO A 201 -8.55 18.45 9.83
C PRO A 201 -8.52 18.09 11.33
N ARG A 202 -7.56 17.27 11.75
CA ARG A 202 -7.22 17.06 13.17
C ARG A 202 -6.78 18.35 13.85
N ARG A 203 -7.15 18.58 15.11
CA ARG A 203 -6.80 19.82 15.82
C ARG A 203 -5.60 19.70 16.76
N ASP A 204 -5.08 18.50 16.92
CA ASP A 204 -4.06 18.16 17.90
C ASP A 204 -2.67 17.88 17.29
N VAL A 205 -2.50 18.14 16.00
CA VAL A 205 -1.23 17.95 15.30
C VAL A 205 -0.51 19.30 15.17
N PRO A 206 0.74 19.49 15.66
CA PRO A 206 1.32 20.83 15.76
C PRO A 206 1.58 21.55 14.42
N ARG A 207 1.68 20.81 13.31
CA ARG A 207 1.81 21.40 11.97
C ARG A 207 0.49 21.97 11.42
N GLN A 208 -0.62 21.75 12.11
CA GLN A 208 -1.96 22.13 11.69
C GLN A 208 -2.68 22.87 12.81
N SER A 209 -3.05 24.13 12.58
CA SER A 209 -3.69 25.00 13.56
C SER A 209 -4.90 25.70 12.95
N ASP A 210 -5.61 26.47 13.79
CA ASP A 210 -6.64 27.42 13.35
C ASP A 210 -7.74 26.76 12.50
N VAL A 211 -8.16 25.55 12.89
CA VAL A 211 -9.17 24.79 12.17
C VAL A 211 -10.54 25.43 12.40
N VAL A 212 -11.12 25.97 11.33
CA VAL A 212 -12.44 26.63 11.31
C VAL A 212 -13.39 25.83 10.43
N PHE A 213 -14.50 25.37 11.00
CA PHE A 213 -15.59 24.79 10.23
C PHE A 213 -16.41 25.92 9.57
N ILE A 214 -16.61 25.84 8.25
CA ILE A 214 -17.35 26.84 7.48
C ILE A 214 -18.78 26.37 7.22
N GLY A 215 -18.96 25.11 6.82
CA GLY A 215 -20.28 24.58 6.57
C GLY A 215 -20.29 23.20 5.94
N THR A 216 -21.49 22.71 5.71
CA THR A 216 -21.72 21.40 5.11
C THR A 216 -23.03 21.36 4.35
N SER A 217 -23.18 20.36 3.47
CA SER A 217 -24.40 20.09 2.70
C SER A 217 -25.65 19.82 3.54
N HIS A 218 -25.49 19.25 4.75
CA HIS A 218 -26.59 18.77 5.56
C HIS A 218 -26.48 19.27 7.01
N PRO A 219 -27.56 19.82 7.61
CA PRO A 219 -27.50 20.39 8.95
C PRO A 219 -27.32 19.32 10.05
N GLY A 220 -27.74 18.08 9.81
CA GLY A 220 -27.55 16.95 10.72
C GLY A 220 -26.18 16.29 10.54
N TYR A 221 -25.12 16.99 10.91
CA TYR A 221 -23.75 16.48 10.83
C TYR A 221 -23.17 16.20 12.21
N ILE A 222 -22.21 15.27 12.26
CA ILE A 222 -21.44 14.95 13.48
C ILE A 222 -19.96 15.08 13.15
N LEU A 223 -19.24 15.93 13.90
CA LEU A 223 -17.79 15.97 13.86
C LEU A 223 -17.24 14.92 14.83
N SER A 224 -16.30 14.11 14.38
CA SER A 224 -15.56 13.24 15.29
C SER A 224 -14.74 14.07 16.28
N ASP A 225 -14.47 13.49 17.45
CA ASP A 225 -13.46 14.03 18.36
C ASP A 225 -12.03 13.72 17.86
N ASP A 226 -11.03 14.27 18.54
CA ASP A 226 -9.62 14.03 18.24
C ASP A 226 -9.09 12.74 18.94
N GLN A 227 -9.95 11.82 19.41
CA GLN A 227 -9.54 10.58 20.09
C GLN A 227 -9.23 9.43 19.13
N THR A 228 -9.56 9.58 17.84
CA THR A 228 -9.28 8.60 16.79
C THR A 228 -8.07 9.01 15.94
N ALA A 229 -7.46 8.02 15.26
CA ALA A 229 -6.31 8.29 14.38
C ALA A 229 -6.61 9.32 13.28
N HIS A 230 -7.85 9.36 12.78
CA HIS A 230 -8.33 10.33 11.80
C HIS A 230 -9.60 11.02 12.30
N THR A 231 -9.81 12.27 11.87
CA THR A 231 -11.05 13.01 12.13
C THR A 231 -11.90 13.13 10.86
N SER A 232 -13.23 13.19 11.04
CA SER A 232 -14.19 13.23 9.94
C SER A 232 -15.45 14.01 10.28
N ILE A 233 -16.17 14.41 9.23
CA ILE A 233 -17.54 14.93 9.31
C ILE A 233 -18.49 13.86 8.79
N TYR A 234 -19.35 13.36 9.66
CA TYR A 234 -20.43 12.44 9.33
C TYR A 234 -21.67 13.19 8.84
N MET A 235 -22.33 12.64 7.82
CA MET A 235 -23.63 13.10 7.31
C MET A 235 -24.47 11.93 6.79
N GLU A 236 -25.78 12.15 6.72
CA GLU A 236 -26.74 11.23 6.12
C GLU A 236 -27.62 11.92 5.08
N GLN A 237 -27.97 11.18 4.02
CA GLN A 237 -28.98 11.60 3.05
C GLN A 237 -29.73 10.37 2.53
N LYS A 238 -31.06 10.47 2.39
CA LYS A 238 -31.85 9.43 1.71
C LYS A 238 -31.67 9.50 0.20
N ALA A 239 -31.41 8.35 -0.42
CA ALA A 239 -31.38 8.21 -1.87
C ALA A 239 -32.79 8.42 -2.45
N ARG A 240 -32.84 9.13 -3.59
CA ARG A 240 -34.07 9.42 -4.34
C ARG A 240 -33.94 8.89 -5.75
N GLN A 241 -35.03 8.37 -6.30
CA GLN A 241 -35.02 7.78 -7.63
C GLN A 241 -34.51 8.77 -8.68
N GLY A 242 -33.53 8.34 -9.46
CA GLY A 242 -32.96 9.13 -10.56
C GLY A 242 -32.12 10.34 -10.12
N GLN A 243 -31.86 10.53 -8.82
CA GLN A 243 -31.04 11.65 -8.32
C GLN A 243 -29.71 11.14 -7.73
N PRO A 244 -28.59 11.83 -7.99
CA PRO A 244 -27.36 11.57 -7.26
C PRO A 244 -27.49 12.02 -5.80
N VAL A 245 -26.70 11.40 -4.92
CA VAL A 245 -26.57 11.82 -3.52
C VAL A 245 -25.26 12.59 -3.39
N ALA A 246 -25.30 13.81 -2.87
CA ALA A 246 -24.13 14.69 -2.85
C ALA A 246 -23.90 15.25 -1.45
N PHE A 247 -22.68 15.07 -0.96
CA PHE A 247 -22.21 15.62 0.30
C PHE A 247 -21.11 16.62 0.03
N TRP A 248 -21.09 17.73 0.75
CA TRP A 248 -19.93 18.61 0.78
C TRP A 248 -19.64 19.08 2.19
N ALA A 249 -18.38 19.33 2.47
CA ALA A 249 -17.89 19.98 3.68
C ALA A 249 -16.91 21.08 3.30
N GLU A 250 -17.00 22.19 4.00
CA GLU A 250 -16.12 23.34 3.81
C GLU A 250 -15.51 23.75 5.13
N TYR A 251 -14.20 23.94 5.13
CA TYR A 251 -13.43 24.30 6.31
C TYR A 251 -12.15 25.04 5.90
N GLU A 252 -11.59 25.74 6.86
CA GLU A 252 -10.31 26.42 6.75
C GLU A 252 -9.37 25.88 7.83
N PHE A 253 -8.08 25.83 7.53
CA PHE A 253 -7.05 25.51 8.51
C PHE A 253 -5.72 26.10 8.08
N THR A 254 -4.83 26.34 9.04
CA THR A 254 -3.46 26.75 8.79
C THR A 254 -2.55 25.52 8.83
N SER A 255 -1.80 25.30 7.76
CA SER A 255 -0.84 24.21 7.63
C SER A 255 0.58 24.75 7.60
N ARG A 256 1.51 24.01 8.19
CA ARG A 256 2.95 24.25 8.13
C ARG A 256 3.63 23.02 7.52
N GLY A 257 4.56 23.26 6.61
CA GLY A 257 5.50 22.22 6.19
C GLY A 257 6.43 21.86 7.34
N GLU A 258 6.90 20.63 7.37
CA GLU A 258 7.86 20.16 8.37
C GLU A 258 9.12 19.65 7.68
N TRP A 259 10.25 19.97 8.28
CA TRP A 259 11.53 19.42 7.91
C TRP A 259 12.21 18.84 9.15
N PHE A 260 12.84 17.69 9.00
CA PHE A 260 13.55 17.01 10.07
C PHE A 260 15.01 16.80 9.67
N ASP A 261 15.93 17.22 10.54
CA ASP A 261 17.34 16.88 10.41
C ASP A 261 17.54 15.40 10.76
N LEU A 262 17.59 14.53 9.75
CA LEU A 262 17.78 13.09 9.95
C LEU A 262 19.06 12.76 10.72
N SER A 263 20.09 13.63 10.69
CA SER A 263 21.32 13.43 11.48
C SER A 263 21.13 13.61 12.99
N ARG A 264 19.99 14.20 13.40
CA ARG A 264 19.62 14.46 14.80
C ARG A 264 18.49 13.56 15.29
N ILE A 265 18.02 12.65 14.43
CA ILE A 265 16.97 11.70 14.78
C ILE A 265 17.64 10.40 15.22
N GLU A 266 17.24 9.91 16.39
CA GLU A 266 17.60 8.58 16.85
C GLU A 266 16.72 7.55 16.11
N ALA A 267 17.34 6.72 15.28
CA ALA A 267 16.65 5.64 14.60
C ALA A 267 16.44 4.49 15.59
N LEU A 268 15.19 4.31 16.03
CA LEU A 268 14.80 3.14 16.81
C LEU A 268 14.62 1.92 15.89
N PRO A 269 14.83 0.68 16.40
CA PRO A 269 14.47 -0.52 15.67
C PRO A 269 13.00 -0.48 15.26
N TYR A 270 12.70 -0.97 14.07
CA TYR A 270 11.31 -1.16 13.64
C TYR A 270 10.65 -2.18 14.56
N ASP A 271 9.47 -1.86 15.10
CA ASP A 271 8.67 -2.79 15.89
C ASP A 271 8.04 -3.82 14.94
N THR A 272 8.60 -5.04 14.91
CA THR A 272 8.17 -6.15 14.05
C THR A 272 7.03 -6.94 14.66
#